data_AF-A0A9W8Z864-F1
#
_entry.id   AF-A0A9W8Z864-F1
#
_cell.length_a   1.000
_cell.length_b   1.000
_cell.length_c   1.000
_cell.angle_alpha   90.00
_cell.angle_beta   90.00
_cell.angle_gamma   90.00
#
_symmetry.space_group_name_H-M   'P 1'
#
loop_
_entity.id
_entity.type
_entity.pdbx_description
1 polymer ?
#
loop_
_entity_poly.entity_id
_entity_poly.type
_entity_poly.pdbx_seq_one_letter_code
_entity_poly.pdbx_strand_id
1 'polypeptide(L)'
;MAPTIATTIQHTPVPHIKTRFLIISDTHSSDPKQNAQNDAPFRPPLPKADVLLHCGDLTMIGLLDEYERTLDMLESIDADLKLVIAGNHDISLDETYYVRKGAYMQGKRHDPDMPRKAREMWTGPRAQKAGVTYLDEGTHSFVLENGARLGVYASPYQPEFCDFAFPYQRNEDRYNASHQCTPGATPIAENPVPDWQQSQGIDVVMTHGPPLGILDAVQSGDHVGCEHLLRAMKRCRPKLHCFGHIHEGCGAKKVKWKSGDELDVRKPRDYIQRSDSVAMDDQQTKDWRASHIDISSGGQDTILFGRETMMVNASIMSLTYKPFQAPWLLDIDLEKASVLQAVSEQLPV
;
A
#
# COMPACT_ATOMS: atom_id res chain seq x y z
N MET A 1 49.75 24.88 -17.71
CA MET A 1 48.81 23.96 -17.05
C MET A 1 47.85 24.82 -16.22
N ALA A 2 46.58 24.89 -16.60
CA ALA A 2 45.56 25.60 -15.83
C ALA A 2 44.97 24.65 -14.77
N PRO A 3 44.74 25.11 -13.52
CA PRO A 3 44.18 24.25 -12.49
C PRO A 3 42.68 24.07 -12.72
N THR A 4 42.24 22.81 -12.78
CA THR A 4 40.82 22.42 -12.83
C THR A 4 40.21 22.70 -11.46
N ILE A 5 39.31 23.69 -11.38
CA ILE A 5 38.51 23.96 -10.19
C ILE A 5 37.45 22.86 -10.13
N ALA A 6 37.57 21.94 -9.17
CA ALA A 6 36.51 21.00 -8.84
C ALA A 6 35.36 21.80 -8.19
N THR A 7 34.28 21.98 -8.93
CA THR A 7 33.03 22.53 -8.41
C THR A 7 32.40 21.47 -7.49
N THR A 8 32.68 21.57 -6.20
CA THR A 8 31.94 20.82 -5.17
C THR A 8 30.50 21.33 -5.20
N ILE A 9 29.59 20.57 -5.80
CA ILE A 9 28.15 20.83 -5.68
C ILE A 9 27.81 20.64 -4.21
N GLN A 10 27.68 21.74 -3.48
CA GLN A 10 27.09 21.71 -2.15
C GLN A 10 25.63 21.29 -2.31
N HIS A 11 25.32 20.03 -2.00
CA HIS A 11 23.95 19.59 -1.79
C HIS A 11 23.40 20.33 -0.57
N THR A 12 22.66 21.42 -0.81
CA THR A 12 21.79 22.00 0.20
C THR A 12 20.82 20.93 0.67
N PRO A 13 20.67 20.68 1.99
CA PRO A 13 19.71 19.71 2.48
C PRO A 13 18.31 20.11 2.02
N VAL A 14 17.61 19.19 1.34
CA VAL A 14 16.21 19.39 0.99
C VAL A 14 15.40 19.43 2.29
N PRO A 15 14.55 20.45 2.52
CA PRO A 15 13.73 20.49 3.73
C PRO A 15 12.71 19.34 3.71
N HIS A 16 12.56 18.69 4.86
CA HIS A 16 11.62 17.59 5.05
C HIS A 16 10.49 18.02 6.00
N ILE A 17 9.33 17.38 5.84
CA ILE A 17 8.13 17.58 6.66
C ILE A 17 7.71 16.20 7.19
N LYS A 18 7.61 16.10 8.52
CA LYS A 18 7.08 14.92 9.17
C LYS A 18 5.59 14.81 8.84
N THR A 19 5.22 13.69 8.23
CA THR A 19 3.88 13.39 7.74
C THR A 19 3.40 12.10 8.37
N ARG A 20 2.16 12.10 8.87
CA ARG A 20 1.53 10.98 9.55
C ARG A 20 0.60 10.21 8.62
N PHE A 21 0.77 8.90 8.59
CA PHE A 21 -0.04 7.97 7.82
C PHE A 21 -0.89 7.10 8.75
N LEU A 22 -2.16 6.89 8.39
CA LEU A 22 -2.99 5.83 8.96
C LEU A 22 -3.18 4.74 7.90
N ILE A 23 -2.69 3.53 8.17
CA ILE A 23 -2.66 2.44 7.19
C ILE A 23 -3.61 1.34 7.65
N ILE A 24 -4.51 0.95 6.75
CA ILE A 24 -5.46 -0.15 6.91
C ILE A 24 -5.52 -0.98 5.63
N SER A 25 -6.09 -2.17 5.72
CA SER A 25 -6.36 -3.07 4.60
C SER A 25 -7.39 -4.10 5.03
N ASP A 26 -8.00 -4.81 4.08
CA ASP A 26 -8.83 -5.98 4.36
C ASP A 26 -9.92 -5.64 5.39
N THR A 27 -10.60 -4.52 5.20
CA THR A 27 -11.71 -4.15 6.07
C THR A 27 -12.97 -4.92 5.69
N HIS A 28 -13.07 -5.40 4.45
CA HIS A 28 -14.19 -6.19 3.97
C HIS A 28 -15.56 -5.57 4.30
N SER A 29 -15.71 -4.26 4.08
CA SER A 29 -16.90 -3.46 4.44
C SER A 29 -17.22 -3.36 5.94
N SER A 30 -16.30 -3.73 6.83
CA SER A 30 -16.44 -3.46 8.26
C SER A 30 -16.19 -2.00 8.62
N ASP A 31 -17.00 -1.50 9.53
CA ASP A 31 -16.88 -0.17 10.12
C ASP A 31 -16.33 -0.30 11.55
N PRO A 32 -15.36 0.54 11.99
CA PRO A 32 -14.82 0.50 13.34
C PRO A 32 -15.91 0.60 14.43
N LYS A 33 -17.08 1.20 14.16
CA LYS A 33 -18.24 1.27 15.07
C LYS A 33 -18.71 -0.11 15.53
N GLN A 34 -18.45 -1.17 14.77
CA GLN A 34 -18.72 -2.55 15.19
C GLN A 34 -17.99 -2.91 16.50
N ASN A 35 -16.87 -2.24 16.77
CA ASN A 35 -16.05 -2.42 17.97
C ASN A 35 -16.21 -1.29 19.01
N ALA A 36 -17.22 -0.43 18.88
CA ALA A 36 -17.41 0.70 19.81
C ALA A 36 -17.62 0.28 21.28
N GLN A 37 -18.00 -0.98 21.51
CA GLN A 37 -18.28 -1.54 22.85
C GLN A 37 -17.25 -2.59 23.30
N ASN A 38 -16.13 -2.75 22.58
CA ASN A 38 -15.04 -3.64 22.98
C ASN A 38 -13.69 -2.92 22.93
N ASP A 39 -12.61 -3.62 23.27
CA ASP A 39 -11.25 -3.08 23.34
C ASP A 39 -10.41 -3.40 22.11
N ALA A 40 -11.01 -3.85 20.99
CA ALA A 40 -10.30 -4.06 19.74
C ALA A 40 -9.74 -2.71 19.22
N PRO A 41 -8.47 -2.65 18.76
CA PRO A 41 -7.86 -1.37 18.37
C PRO A 41 -8.61 -0.65 17.24
N PHE A 42 -9.14 -1.37 16.24
CA PHE A 42 -9.97 -0.79 15.18
C PHE A 42 -11.36 -0.38 15.70
N ARG A 43 -11.45 0.76 16.41
CA ARG A 43 -12.69 1.28 17.01
C ARG A 43 -12.73 2.82 17.05
N PRO A 44 -13.91 3.47 16.97
CA PRO A 44 -14.01 4.92 16.78
C PRO A 44 -13.80 5.71 18.08
N PRO A 45 -13.15 6.89 18.03
CA PRO A 45 -12.50 7.47 16.86
C PRO A 45 -11.17 6.79 16.54
N LEU A 46 -10.85 6.65 15.25
CA LEU A 46 -9.49 6.30 14.81
C LEU A 46 -8.57 7.53 14.94
N PRO A 47 -7.24 7.33 15.09
CA PRO A 47 -6.31 8.45 15.24
C PRO A 47 -6.25 9.31 13.97
N LYS A 48 -6.04 10.62 14.18
CA LYS A 48 -5.83 11.58 13.09
C LYS A 48 -4.54 11.27 12.31
N ALA A 49 -4.59 11.43 11.00
CA ALA A 49 -3.44 11.35 10.10
C ALA A 49 -3.50 12.45 9.02
N ASP A 50 -2.38 12.72 8.35
CA ASP A 50 -2.36 13.57 7.15
C ASP A 50 -2.86 12.78 5.93
N VAL A 51 -2.49 11.49 5.88
CA VAL A 51 -2.85 10.57 4.79
C VAL A 51 -3.37 9.24 5.35
N LEU A 52 -4.49 8.76 4.84
CA LEU A 52 -4.94 7.38 5.05
C LEU A 52 -4.62 6.53 3.82
N LEU A 53 -4.14 5.30 4.03
CA LEU A 53 -3.89 4.31 2.98
C LEU A 53 -4.76 3.07 3.24
N HIS A 54 -5.58 2.66 2.27
CA HIS A 54 -6.32 1.38 2.29
C HIS A 54 -5.80 0.43 1.21
N CYS A 55 -5.18 -0.68 1.61
CA CYS A 55 -4.44 -1.57 0.70
C CYS A 55 -5.28 -2.70 0.09
N GLY A 56 -6.55 -2.41 -0.27
CA GLY A 56 -7.43 -3.39 -0.91
C GLY A 56 -8.33 -4.16 0.04
N ASP A 57 -9.17 -5.01 -0.56
CA ASP A 57 -10.28 -5.71 0.06
C ASP A 57 -11.20 -4.74 0.84
N LEU A 58 -11.66 -3.75 0.08
CA LEU A 58 -12.61 -2.75 0.52
C LEU A 58 -13.97 -3.39 0.83
N THR A 59 -14.28 -4.53 0.20
CA THR A 59 -15.58 -5.21 0.25
C THR A 59 -15.45 -6.71 0.51
N MET A 60 -16.59 -7.40 0.66
CA MET A 60 -16.62 -8.86 0.71
C MET A 60 -16.75 -9.47 -0.69
N ILE A 61 -17.50 -8.83 -1.60
CA ILE A 61 -17.75 -9.39 -2.92
C ILE A 61 -18.13 -8.32 -3.97
N GLY A 62 -17.61 -7.10 -3.80
CA GLY A 62 -17.75 -6.02 -4.79
C GLY A 62 -19.18 -5.54 -5.02
N LEU A 63 -20.00 -5.48 -3.97
CA LEU A 63 -21.36 -4.94 -4.07
C LEU A 63 -21.38 -3.43 -3.78
N LEU A 64 -22.31 -2.69 -4.40
CA LEU A 64 -22.39 -1.24 -4.22
C LEU A 64 -22.68 -0.82 -2.77
N ASP A 65 -23.55 -1.53 -2.05
CA ASP A 65 -23.82 -1.23 -0.64
C ASP A 65 -22.64 -1.56 0.28
N GLU A 66 -21.77 -2.49 -0.12
CA GLU A 66 -20.50 -2.76 0.56
C GLU A 66 -19.55 -1.57 0.38
N TYR A 67 -19.39 -1.08 -0.84
CA TYR A 67 -18.61 0.13 -1.11
C TYR A 67 -19.16 1.37 -0.42
N GLU A 68 -20.50 1.55 -0.36
CA GLU A 68 -21.10 2.66 0.39
C GLU A 68 -20.72 2.63 1.87
N ARG A 69 -20.75 1.45 2.51
CA ARG A 69 -20.31 1.29 3.90
C ARG A 69 -18.82 1.60 4.07
N THR A 70 -17.98 1.17 3.15
CA THR A 70 -16.55 1.48 3.19
C THR A 70 -16.31 2.97 3.01
N LEU A 71 -17.04 3.63 2.10
CA LEU A 71 -16.96 5.08 1.90
C LEU A 71 -17.46 5.86 3.12
N ASP A 72 -18.57 5.43 3.76
CA ASP A 72 -19.05 5.99 5.03
C ASP A 72 -17.97 5.91 6.13
N MET A 73 -17.28 4.77 6.21
CA MET A 73 -16.20 4.55 7.16
C MET A 73 -15.01 5.49 6.86
N LEU A 74 -14.56 5.57 5.61
CA LEU A 74 -13.48 6.48 5.19
C LEU A 74 -13.83 7.95 5.43
N GLU A 75 -15.07 8.37 5.15
CA GLU A 75 -15.56 9.73 5.38
C GLU A 75 -15.54 10.10 6.87
N SER A 76 -15.68 9.12 7.77
CA SER A 76 -15.65 9.33 9.22
C SER A 76 -14.24 9.45 9.83
N ILE A 77 -13.19 9.18 9.06
CA ILE A 77 -11.80 9.22 9.54
C ILE A 77 -11.19 10.61 9.28
N ASP A 78 -10.59 11.18 10.33
CA ASP A 78 -9.89 12.47 10.30
C ASP A 78 -8.53 12.32 9.59
N ALA A 79 -8.58 12.40 8.27
CA ALA A 79 -7.42 12.49 7.39
C ALA A 79 -7.75 13.35 6.16
N ASP A 80 -6.81 14.17 5.72
CA ASP A 80 -7.04 15.13 4.63
C ASP A 80 -7.09 14.41 3.28
N LEU A 81 -6.15 13.49 3.05
CA LEU A 81 -6.09 12.63 1.86
C LEU A 81 -6.32 11.16 2.24
N LYS A 82 -7.22 10.45 1.55
CA LYS A 82 -7.42 9.00 1.68
C LYS A 82 -7.17 8.32 0.34
N LEU A 83 -6.15 7.49 0.28
CA LEU A 83 -5.77 6.72 -0.90
C LEU A 83 -6.25 5.29 -0.76
N VAL A 84 -6.96 4.79 -1.77
CA VAL A 84 -7.49 3.42 -1.76
C VAL A 84 -7.11 2.69 -3.04
N ILE A 85 -6.76 1.41 -2.90
CA ILE A 85 -6.64 0.47 -4.02
C ILE A 85 -7.68 -0.64 -3.84
N ALA A 86 -8.02 -1.33 -4.92
CA ALA A 86 -8.81 -2.55 -4.86
C ALA A 86 -7.97 -3.73 -4.33
N GLY A 87 -8.65 -4.78 -3.85
CA GLY A 87 -8.09 -6.11 -3.63
C GLY A 87 -8.89 -7.19 -4.36
N ASN A 88 -8.61 -8.46 -4.05
CA ASN A 88 -9.20 -9.58 -4.76
C ASN A 88 -10.70 -9.78 -4.49
N HIS A 89 -11.23 -9.27 -3.38
CA HIS A 89 -12.66 -9.27 -3.05
C HIS A 89 -13.46 -8.16 -3.75
N ASP A 90 -12.78 -7.15 -4.29
CA ASP A 90 -13.40 -6.01 -4.97
C ASP A 90 -13.74 -6.34 -6.42
N ILE A 91 -14.45 -7.45 -6.62
CA ILE A 91 -14.59 -8.14 -7.91
C ILE A 91 -15.23 -7.29 -9.01
N SER A 92 -16.03 -6.27 -8.66
CA SER A 92 -16.61 -5.35 -9.63
C SER A 92 -15.61 -4.29 -10.13
N LEU A 93 -14.49 -4.07 -9.44
CA LEU A 93 -13.45 -3.16 -9.91
C LEU A 93 -12.51 -3.81 -10.93
N ASP A 94 -12.56 -5.13 -11.09
CA ASP A 94 -11.94 -5.90 -12.17
C ASP A 94 -13.03 -6.34 -13.18
N GLU A 95 -13.20 -5.54 -14.23
CA GLU A 95 -14.21 -5.81 -15.27
C GLU A 95 -13.99 -7.16 -15.97
N THR A 96 -12.73 -7.54 -16.22
CA THR A 96 -12.40 -8.80 -16.90
C THR A 96 -12.81 -10.00 -16.05
N TYR A 97 -12.53 -9.94 -14.75
CA TYR A 97 -12.99 -10.94 -13.80
C TYR A 97 -14.52 -10.95 -13.69
N TYR A 98 -15.14 -9.77 -13.56
CA TYR A 98 -16.57 -9.64 -13.32
C TYR A 98 -17.40 -10.20 -14.47
N VAL A 99 -17.01 -9.95 -15.72
CA VAL A 99 -17.67 -10.53 -16.90
C VAL A 99 -17.69 -12.06 -16.85
N ARG A 100 -16.63 -12.69 -16.35
CA ARG A 100 -16.50 -14.14 -16.27
C ARG A 100 -17.18 -14.75 -15.04
N LYS A 101 -17.15 -14.05 -13.89
CA LYS A 101 -17.49 -14.63 -12.57
C LYS A 101 -18.55 -13.87 -11.78
N GLY A 102 -18.86 -12.62 -12.12
CA GLY A 102 -19.77 -11.76 -11.35
C GLY A 102 -21.13 -12.41 -11.10
N ALA A 103 -21.72 -13.03 -12.12
CA ALA A 103 -23.01 -13.74 -12.01
C ALA A 103 -22.97 -14.91 -11.02
N TYR A 104 -21.86 -15.65 -10.99
CA TYR A 104 -21.64 -16.74 -10.05
C TYR A 104 -21.43 -16.22 -8.62
N MET A 105 -20.58 -15.20 -8.47
CA MET A 105 -20.17 -14.67 -7.17
C MET A 105 -21.31 -13.92 -6.46
N GLN A 106 -22.09 -13.10 -7.18
CA GLN A 106 -23.14 -12.27 -6.58
C GLN A 106 -24.55 -12.85 -6.71
N GLY A 107 -24.72 -13.92 -7.49
CA GLY A 107 -25.99 -14.63 -7.66
C GLY A 107 -27.14 -13.70 -8.05
N LYS A 108 -28.20 -13.65 -7.23
CA LYS A 108 -29.38 -12.81 -7.49
C LYS A 108 -29.10 -11.31 -7.45
N ARG A 109 -27.97 -10.89 -6.88
CA ARG A 109 -27.55 -9.49 -6.79
C ARG A 109 -26.64 -9.05 -7.94
N HIS A 110 -26.32 -9.96 -8.84
CA HIS A 110 -25.53 -9.66 -10.03
C HIS A 110 -26.20 -8.59 -10.88
N ASP A 111 -25.39 -7.64 -11.33
CA ASP A 111 -25.77 -6.60 -12.24
C ASP A 111 -24.65 -6.43 -13.27
N PRO A 112 -24.90 -6.65 -14.58
CA PRO A 112 -23.89 -6.48 -15.61
C PRO A 112 -23.22 -5.09 -15.61
N ASP A 113 -23.92 -4.05 -15.13
CA ASP A 113 -23.39 -2.69 -15.05
C ASP A 113 -22.59 -2.42 -13.76
N MET A 114 -22.45 -3.42 -12.88
CA MET A 114 -21.81 -3.22 -11.58
C MET A 114 -20.38 -2.67 -11.69
N PRO A 115 -19.53 -3.10 -12.65
CA PRO A 115 -18.20 -2.53 -12.79
C PRO A 115 -18.19 -1.02 -13.05
N ARG A 116 -19.04 -0.56 -13.97
CA ARG A 116 -19.21 0.87 -14.24
C ARG A 116 -19.69 1.61 -13.00
N LYS A 117 -20.72 1.09 -12.31
CA LYS A 117 -21.27 1.72 -11.11
C LYS A 117 -20.25 1.79 -9.96
N ALA A 118 -19.46 0.73 -9.75
CA ALA A 118 -18.42 0.71 -8.74
C ALA A 118 -17.32 1.74 -9.04
N ARG A 119 -16.87 1.81 -10.30
CA ARG A 119 -15.90 2.81 -10.74
C ARG A 119 -16.41 4.23 -10.58
N GLU A 120 -17.65 4.50 -10.99
CA GLU A 120 -18.28 5.82 -10.82
C GLU A 120 -18.42 6.24 -9.36
N MET A 121 -18.68 5.30 -8.44
CA MET A 121 -18.74 5.59 -7.01
C MET A 121 -17.40 6.07 -6.46
N TRP A 122 -16.32 5.34 -6.76
CA TRP A 122 -14.98 5.62 -6.25
C TRP A 122 -14.30 6.83 -6.90
N THR A 123 -14.70 7.18 -8.12
CA THR A 123 -14.16 8.35 -8.86
C THR A 123 -15.10 9.56 -8.84
N GLY A 124 -16.31 9.39 -8.30
CA GLY A 124 -17.36 10.39 -8.34
C GLY A 124 -17.26 11.49 -7.28
N PRO A 125 -18.15 12.50 -7.32
CA PRO A 125 -18.08 13.68 -6.46
C PRO A 125 -18.13 13.38 -4.95
N ARG A 126 -18.79 12.29 -4.55
CA ARG A 126 -18.89 11.91 -3.15
C ARG A 126 -17.52 11.48 -2.58
N ALA A 127 -16.81 10.60 -3.29
CA ALA A 127 -15.47 10.17 -2.89
C ALA A 127 -14.51 11.36 -2.83
N GLN A 128 -14.52 12.20 -3.87
CA GLN A 128 -13.68 13.42 -3.92
C GLN A 128 -13.96 14.36 -2.75
N LYS A 129 -15.24 14.63 -2.44
CA LYS A 129 -15.62 15.48 -1.29
C LYS A 129 -15.19 14.90 0.06
N ALA A 130 -15.15 13.58 0.18
CA ALA A 130 -14.67 12.88 1.38
C ALA A 130 -13.14 12.85 1.49
N GLY A 131 -12.40 13.42 0.52
CA GLY A 131 -10.94 13.35 0.43
C GLY A 131 -10.42 12.00 -0.06
N VAL A 132 -11.28 11.17 -0.65
CA VAL A 132 -10.94 9.82 -1.12
C VAL A 132 -10.53 9.85 -2.59
N THR A 133 -9.38 9.24 -2.87
CA THR A 133 -8.85 9.02 -4.22
C THR A 133 -8.62 7.53 -4.43
N TYR A 134 -9.30 6.96 -5.42
CA TYR A 134 -9.03 5.60 -5.89
C TYR A 134 -7.83 5.60 -6.84
N LEU A 135 -6.89 4.70 -6.61
CA LEU A 135 -5.67 4.59 -7.40
C LEU A 135 -5.72 3.38 -8.33
N ASP A 136 -5.61 3.64 -9.63
CA ASP A 136 -5.25 2.61 -10.61
C ASP A 136 -3.78 2.21 -10.49
N GLU A 137 -3.41 1.09 -11.11
CA GLU A 137 -2.03 0.62 -11.11
C GLU A 137 -1.08 1.67 -11.73
N GLY A 138 0.02 1.96 -11.03
CA GLY A 138 1.07 2.86 -11.53
C GLY A 138 1.56 3.85 -10.49
N THR A 139 2.26 4.88 -10.96
CA THR A 139 2.86 5.92 -10.11
C THR A 139 1.97 7.16 -10.05
N HIS A 140 1.76 7.66 -8.84
CA HIS A 140 0.96 8.82 -8.50
C HIS A 140 1.79 9.79 -7.66
N SER A 141 1.51 11.09 -7.76
CA SER A 141 2.17 12.14 -6.97
C SER A 141 1.11 13.06 -6.37
N PHE A 142 1.37 13.53 -5.16
CA PHE A 142 0.50 14.44 -4.43
C PHE A 142 1.32 15.51 -3.71
N VAL A 143 0.76 16.71 -3.62
CA VAL A 143 1.15 17.75 -2.67
C VAL A 143 0.13 17.75 -1.53
N LEU A 144 0.60 17.38 -0.34
CA LEU A 144 -0.23 17.28 0.86
C LEU A 144 -0.53 18.66 1.44
N GLU A 145 -1.60 18.76 2.25
CA GLU A 145 -1.96 20.02 2.93
C GLU A 145 -0.85 20.56 3.82
N ASN A 146 -0.06 19.68 4.44
CA ASN A 146 1.10 20.06 5.24
C ASN A 146 2.28 20.60 4.40
N GLY A 147 2.18 20.58 3.07
CA GLY A 147 3.17 21.06 2.10
C GLY A 147 4.22 20.03 1.68
N ALA A 148 4.12 18.78 2.14
CA ALA A 148 4.97 17.69 1.68
C ALA A 148 4.59 17.21 0.28
N ARG A 149 5.57 16.70 -0.47
CA ARG A 149 5.35 15.91 -1.69
C ARG A 149 5.33 14.44 -1.31
N LEU A 150 4.33 13.71 -1.82
CA LEU A 150 4.19 12.27 -1.64
C LEU A 150 4.19 11.57 -3.01
N GLY A 151 5.19 10.72 -3.25
CA GLY A 151 5.19 9.78 -4.39
C GLY A 151 4.68 8.40 -3.99
N VAL A 152 3.67 7.89 -4.70
CA VAL A 152 3.04 6.58 -4.42
C VAL A 152 3.08 5.70 -5.66
N TYR A 153 3.50 4.44 -5.52
CA TYR A 153 3.17 3.41 -6.50
C TYR A 153 2.02 2.54 -5.98
N ALA A 154 1.01 2.29 -6.79
CA ALA A 154 -0.16 1.50 -6.43
C ALA A 154 -0.32 0.29 -7.36
N SER A 155 -0.76 -0.86 -6.84
CA SER A 155 -1.21 -1.99 -7.65
C SER A 155 -2.19 -2.88 -6.87
N PRO A 156 -3.37 -3.22 -7.43
CA PRO A 156 -4.32 -4.12 -6.79
C PRO A 156 -3.97 -5.60 -6.96
N TYR A 157 -3.01 -5.92 -7.84
CA TYR A 157 -2.78 -7.27 -8.34
C TYR A 157 -2.05 -8.18 -7.34
N GLN A 158 -2.38 -9.46 -7.37
CA GLN A 158 -1.76 -10.49 -6.55
C GLN A 158 -1.61 -11.81 -7.32
N PRO A 159 -0.63 -12.67 -6.95
CA PRO A 159 -0.52 -13.99 -7.55
C PRO A 159 -1.82 -14.76 -7.37
N GLU A 160 -2.22 -15.52 -8.39
CA GLU A 160 -3.50 -16.22 -8.42
C GLU A 160 -3.74 -17.03 -7.14
N PHE A 161 -4.94 -16.84 -6.60
CA PHE A 161 -5.44 -17.53 -5.42
C PHE A 161 -6.95 -17.69 -5.56
N CYS A 162 -7.41 -18.94 -5.53
CA CYS A 162 -8.83 -19.32 -5.50
C CYS A 162 -9.68 -18.68 -6.61
N ASP A 163 -9.09 -18.31 -7.75
CA ASP A 163 -9.79 -17.68 -8.89
C ASP A 163 -10.64 -16.46 -8.46
N PHE A 164 -10.03 -15.52 -7.73
CA PHE A 164 -10.58 -14.19 -7.39
C PHE A 164 -10.09 -13.08 -8.34
N ALA A 165 -10.59 -11.85 -8.16
CA ALA A 165 -10.27 -10.70 -9.02
C ALA A 165 -8.82 -10.23 -8.89
N PHE A 166 -8.34 -9.49 -9.87
CA PHE A 166 -6.96 -9.04 -10.02
C PHE A 166 -5.88 -10.15 -9.99
N PRO A 167 -6.12 -11.35 -10.56
CA PRO A 167 -5.14 -12.42 -10.52
C PRO A 167 -4.07 -12.25 -11.61
N TYR A 168 -2.87 -12.77 -11.35
CA TYR A 168 -1.89 -13.14 -12.38
C TYR A 168 -1.21 -14.45 -11.99
N GLN A 169 -0.70 -15.21 -12.96
CA GLN A 169 -0.05 -16.48 -12.69
C GLN A 169 1.26 -16.28 -11.94
N ARG A 170 1.65 -17.23 -11.08
CA ARG A 170 2.90 -17.11 -10.30
C ARG A 170 4.17 -16.99 -11.14
N ASN A 171 4.14 -17.44 -12.40
CA ASN A 171 5.25 -17.30 -13.35
C ASN A 171 5.17 -16.03 -14.20
N GLU A 172 4.20 -15.14 -13.96
CA GLU A 172 4.04 -13.87 -14.67
C GLU A 172 4.59 -12.72 -13.83
N ASP A 173 5.50 -11.95 -14.41
CA ASP A 173 6.12 -10.79 -13.78
C ASP A 173 5.32 -9.52 -14.10
N ARG A 174 4.47 -9.12 -13.14
CA ARG A 174 3.63 -7.91 -13.21
C ARG A 174 4.35 -6.63 -12.77
N TYR A 175 5.46 -6.74 -12.04
CA TYR A 175 6.05 -5.61 -11.33
C TYR A 175 7.35 -5.08 -11.93
N ASN A 176 8.05 -5.89 -12.73
CA ASN A 176 9.33 -5.51 -13.33
C ASN A 176 9.16 -5.25 -14.83
N ALA A 177 9.77 -4.16 -15.32
CA ALA A 177 9.80 -3.86 -16.75
C ALA A 177 10.34 -5.05 -17.55
N SER A 178 9.88 -5.25 -18.79
CA SER A 178 10.22 -6.43 -19.61
C SER A 178 11.74 -6.73 -19.69
N HIS A 179 12.59 -5.69 -19.79
CA HIS A 179 14.05 -5.83 -19.83
C HIS A 179 14.70 -6.14 -18.47
N GLN A 180 13.96 -6.04 -17.36
CA GLN A 180 14.35 -6.35 -15.98
C GLN A 180 13.51 -7.49 -15.36
N CYS A 181 12.63 -8.10 -16.15
CA CYS A 181 11.77 -9.21 -15.79
C CYS A 181 12.58 -10.31 -15.10
N THR A 182 11.99 -10.95 -14.09
CA THR A 182 12.56 -12.13 -13.44
C THR A 182 12.94 -13.17 -14.52
N PRO A 183 14.21 -13.62 -14.59
CA PRO A 183 14.62 -14.69 -15.48
C PRO A 183 13.71 -15.92 -15.41
N GLY A 184 13.16 -16.34 -16.56
CA GLY A 184 12.26 -17.49 -16.67
C GLY A 184 10.78 -17.18 -16.46
N ALA A 185 10.43 -15.96 -16.06
CA ALA A 185 9.05 -15.49 -15.95
C ALA A 185 8.55 -14.89 -17.27
N THR A 186 7.23 -14.82 -17.41
CA THR A 186 6.56 -14.15 -18.52
C THR A 186 6.35 -12.67 -18.16
N PRO A 187 6.93 -11.70 -18.90
CA PRO A 187 6.74 -10.29 -18.59
C PRO A 187 5.32 -9.83 -18.96
N ILE A 188 4.57 -9.33 -17.97
CA ILE A 188 3.21 -8.81 -18.18
C ILE A 188 3.00 -7.41 -17.56
N ALA A 189 4.08 -6.78 -17.08
CA ALA A 189 4.02 -5.46 -16.47
C ALA A 189 3.59 -4.39 -17.49
N GLU A 190 2.47 -3.73 -17.23
CA GLU A 190 2.00 -2.56 -17.99
C GLU A 190 2.55 -1.27 -17.39
N ASN A 191 2.48 -1.14 -16.06
CA ASN A 191 2.99 -0.02 -15.29
C ASN A 191 4.05 -0.51 -14.29
N PRO A 192 5.27 -0.86 -14.72
CA PRO A 192 6.26 -1.47 -13.84
C PRO A 192 6.68 -0.53 -12.69
N VAL A 193 7.07 -1.12 -11.57
CA VAL A 193 7.63 -0.38 -10.44
C VAL A 193 8.93 0.32 -10.88
N PRO A 194 9.07 1.64 -10.67
CA PRO A 194 10.26 2.36 -11.08
C PRO A 194 11.48 1.99 -10.23
N ASP A 195 12.66 2.16 -10.82
CA ASP A 195 13.90 2.06 -10.06
C ASP A 195 14.07 3.27 -9.14
N TRP A 196 14.72 3.02 -8.01
CA TRP A 196 15.09 4.05 -7.04
C TRP A 196 15.77 5.28 -7.65
N GLN A 197 16.68 5.04 -8.61
CA GLN A 197 17.53 6.08 -9.21
C GLN A 197 16.82 6.87 -10.32
N GLN A 198 15.70 6.36 -10.84
CA GLN A 198 15.01 6.92 -12.01
C GLN A 198 13.76 7.73 -11.63
N SER A 199 13.14 7.43 -10.49
CA SER A 199 12.08 8.24 -9.90
C SER A 199 12.69 9.30 -8.98
N GLN A 200 11.96 10.36 -8.62
CA GLN A 200 12.34 11.24 -7.48
C GLN A 200 12.27 10.50 -6.12
N GLY A 201 12.49 9.18 -6.11
CA GLY A 201 12.11 8.22 -5.10
C GLY A 201 10.59 7.98 -5.11
N ILE A 202 10.17 6.71 -5.04
CA ILE A 202 8.83 6.38 -4.55
C ILE A 202 8.92 6.34 -3.03
N ASP A 203 8.10 7.14 -2.35
CA ASP A 203 8.06 7.15 -0.90
C ASP A 203 7.29 5.94 -0.37
N VAL A 204 6.13 5.67 -0.99
CA VAL A 204 5.20 4.63 -0.57
C VAL A 204 4.85 3.71 -1.73
N VAL A 205 4.93 2.40 -1.50
CA VAL A 205 4.34 1.39 -2.37
C VAL A 205 3.10 0.83 -1.69
N MET A 206 1.97 0.83 -2.39
CA MET A 206 0.72 0.18 -2.00
C MET A 206 0.50 -1.02 -2.91
N THR A 207 0.47 -2.22 -2.36
CA THR A 207 0.00 -3.41 -3.08
C THR A 207 -1.05 -4.11 -2.27
N HIS A 208 -1.93 -4.88 -2.92
CA HIS A 208 -2.88 -5.67 -2.16
C HIS A 208 -2.18 -6.85 -1.43
N GLY A 209 -1.41 -7.65 -2.18
CA GLY A 209 -0.65 -8.78 -1.63
C GLY A 209 0.77 -8.43 -1.17
N PRO A 210 1.38 -9.27 -0.31
CA PRO A 210 2.73 -9.08 0.20
C PRO A 210 3.84 -9.54 -0.77
N PRO A 211 5.08 -9.01 -0.64
CA PRO A 211 6.26 -9.61 -1.27
C PRO A 211 6.66 -10.92 -0.58
N LEU A 212 7.30 -11.82 -1.34
CA LEU A 212 7.73 -13.13 -0.83
C LEU A 212 8.62 -13.01 0.43
N GLY A 213 8.32 -13.80 1.46
CA GLY A 213 9.12 -13.94 2.67
C GLY A 213 8.94 -12.82 3.70
N ILE A 214 8.06 -11.84 3.45
CA ILE A 214 7.81 -10.72 4.36
C ILE A 214 6.32 -10.63 4.66
N LEU A 215 5.95 -10.99 5.90
CA LEU A 215 4.57 -10.91 6.40
C LEU A 215 3.55 -11.64 5.49
N ASP A 216 4.00 -12.73 4.87
CA ASP A 216 3.29 -13.50 3.85
C ASP A 216 3.13 -14.98 4.23
N ALA A 217 3.40 -15.33 5.49
CA ALA A 217 3.25 -16.68 5.99
C ALA A 217 1.78 -16.94 6.38
N VAL A 218 1.21 -18.04 5.88
CA VAL A 218 -0.14 -18.51 6.23
C VAL A 218 -0.09 -19.58 7.33
N GLN A 219 -1.24 -20.03 7.86
CA GLN A 219 -1.29 -21.02 8.96
C GLN A 219 -0.52 -22.32 8.70
N SER A 220 -0.37 -22.76 7.45
CA SER A 220 0.43 -23.95 7.10
C SER A 220 1.95 -23.73 7.27
N GLY A 221 2.40 -22.48 7.45
CA GLY A 221 3.79 -22.08 7.43
C GLY A 221 4.33 -21.78 6.02
N ASP A 222 3.52 -22.00 4.99
CA ASP A 222 3.89 -21.65 3.61
C ASP A 222 3.93 -20.14 3.44
N HIS A 223 4.82 -19.71 2.54
CA HIS A 223 4.97 -18.30 2.17
C HIS A 223 4.37 -18.07 0.80
N VAL A 224 3.32 -17.26 0.74
CA VAL A 224 2.50 -17.11 -0.47
C VAL A 224 2.77 -15.83 -1.24
N GLY A 225 3.61 -14.94 -0.69
CA GLY A 225 3.92 -13.64 -1.27
C GLY A 225 4.61 -13.72 -2.64
N CYS A 226 4.65 -12.60 -3.34
CA CYS A 226 5.13 -12.54 -4.72
C CYS A 226 6.66 -12.35 -4.79
N GLU A 227 7.35 -13.23 -5.51
CA GLU A 227 8.80 -13.11 -5.75
C GLU A 227 9.16 -11.94 -6.68
N HIS A 228 8.32 -11.67 -7.70
CA HIS A 228 8.48 -10.56 -8.62
C HIS A 228 8.34 -9.21 -7.90
N LEU A 229 7.43 -9.13 -6.94
CA LEU A 229 7.25 -7.96 -6.08
C LEU A 229 8.45 -7.78 -5.14
N LEU A 230 8.97 -8.85 -4.52
CA LEU A 230 10.19 -8.76 -3.71
C LEU A 230 11.39 -8.24 -4.53
N ARG A 231 11.54 -8.74 -5.77
CA ARG A 231 12.55 -8.26 -6.72
C ARG A 231 12.37 -6.76 -7.03
N ALA A 232 11.14 -6.33 -7.29
CA ALA A 232 10.82 -4.93 -7.55
C ALA A 232 11.10 -4.05 -6.31
N MET A 233 10.77 -4.50 -5.10
CA MET A 233 11.02 -3.77 -3.87
C MET A 233 12.51 -3.60 -3.57
N LYS A 234 13.33 -4.61 -3.87
CA LYS A 234 14.79 -4.53 -3.77
C LYS A 234 15.39 -3.48 -4.73
N ARG A 235 14.76 -3.24 -5.88
CA ARG A 235 15.15 -2.22 -6.86
C ARG A 235 14.63 -0.83 -6.51
N CYS A 236 13.35 -0.74 -6.17
CA CYS A 236 12.64 0.50 -5.87
C CYS A 236 13.03 1.08 -4.52
N ARG A 237 13.22 0.23 -3.50
CA ARG A 237 13.63 0.59 -2.12
C ARG A 237 12.84 1.76 -1.51
N PRO A 238 11.49 1.72 -1.49
CA PRO A 238 10.67 2.80 -0.96
C PRO A 238 10.89 3.00 0.56
N LYS A 239 10.43 4.13 1.12
CA LYS A 239 10.42 4.32 2.59
C LYS A 239 9.47 3.32 3.23
N LEU A 240 8.28 3.17 2.64
CA LEU A 240 7.20 2.34 3.11
C LEU A 240 6.68 1.46 1.97
N HIS A 241 6.46 0.18 2.26
CA HIS A 241 5.62 -0.70 1.45
C HIS A 241 4.51 -1.24 2.35
N CYS A 242 3.28 -0.84 2.06
CA CYS A 242 2.11 -1.30 2.80
C CYS A 242 1.21 -2.18 1.91
N PHE A 243 0.64 -3.20 2.54
CA PHE A 243 -0.17 -4.23 1.91
C PHE A 243 -1.08 -4.91 2.92
N GLY A 244 -1.81 -5.92 2.48
CA GLY A 244 -2.75 -6.69 3.29
C GLY A 244 -2.85 -8.13 2.82
N HIS A 245 -4.07 -8.60 2.55
CA HIS A 245 -4.46 -9.90 1.98
C HIS A 245 -4.19 -11.12 2.87
N ILE A 246 -3.02 -11.18 3.51
CA ILE A 246 -2.62 -12.29 4.38
C ILE A 246 -2.87 -11.90 5.82
N HIS A 247 -4.05 -12.24 6.35
CA HIS A 247 -4.50 -11.84 7.69
C HIS A 247 -3.58 -12.36 8.81
N GLU A 248 -3.00 -13.55 8.64
CA GLU A 248 -1.98 -14.13 9.53
C GLU A 248 -0.75 -13.23 9.66
N GLY A 249 -0.44 -12.51 8.59
CA GLY A 249 0.76 -11.72 8.43
C GLY A 249 0.68 -10.32 9.01
N CYS A 250 -0.47 -9.89 9.55
CA CYS A 250 -0.63 -8.55 10.13
C CYS A 250 0.53 -8.22 11.07
N GLY A 251 1.24 -7.12 10.78
CA GLY A 251 2.53 -6.86 11.38
C GLY A 251 3.32 -5.78 10.65
N ALA A 252 4.47 -5.44 11.21
CA ALA A 252 5.45 -4.59 10.55
C ALA A 252 6.85 -5.18 10.66
N LYS A 253 7.65 -4.98 9.61
CA LYS A 253 9.05 -5.40 9.52
C LYS A 253 9.90 -4.30 8.93
N LYS A 254 11.01 -3.97 9.59
CA LYS A 254 12.08 -3.18 8.99
C LYS A 254 12.99 -4.09 8.18
N VAL A 255 13.00 -3.91 6.86
CA VAL A 255 13.82 -4.69 5.92
C VAL A 255 15.05 -3.89 5.54
N LYS A 256 16.22 -4.47 5.76
CA LYS A 256 17.49 -3.97 5.25
C LYS A 256 17.90 -4.75 4.02
N TRP A 257 18.05 -4.06 2.89
CA TRP A 257 18.43 -4.67 1.63
C TRP A 257 19.93 -5.00 1.61
N LYS A 258 20.30 -6.15 1.03
CA LYS A 258 21.70 -6.53 0.81
C LYS A 258 22.37 -5.51 -0.12
N SER A 259 23.64 -5.17 0.12
CA SER A 259 24.36 -4.26 -0.78
C SER A 259 24.55 -4.87 -2.17
N GLY A 260 24.65 -4.01 -3.19
CA GLY A 260 24.75 -4.41 -4.59
C GLY A 260 23.41 -4.65 -5.26
N ASP A 261 23.48 -4.94 -6.56
CA ASP A 261 22.33 -5.05 -7.47
C ASP A 261 22.16 -6.47 -8.02
N GLU A 262 22.86 -7.44 -7.42
CA GLU A 262 22.69 -8.86 -7.74
C GLU A 262 21.30 -9.34 -7.31
N LEU A 263 20.60 -9.97 -8.24
CA LEU A 263 19.25 -10.49 -8.03
C LEU A 263 19.17 -11.95 -8.53
N ASP A 264 19.85 -12.88 -7.84
CA ASP A 264 19.78 -14.32 -8.13
C ASP A 264 18.37 -14.85 -7.84
N VAL A 265 17.65 -15.27 -8.89
CA VAL A 265 16.29 -15.78 -8.79
C VAL A 265 16.18 -17.11 -8.06
N ARG A 266 17.29 -17.85 -7.91
CA ARG A 266 17.31 -19.13 -7.18
C ARG A 266 17.26 -18.93 -5.67
N LYS A 267 17.55 -17.72 -5.20
CA LYS A 267 17.58 -17.35 -3.78
C LYS A 267 16.98 -15.96 -3.56
N PRO A 268 15.68 -15.75 -3.87
CA PRO A 268 15.07 -14.43 -3.81
C PRO A 268 15.12 -13.80 -2.41
N ARG A 269 15.13 -14.63 -1.35
CA ARG A 269 15.27 -14.16 0.03
C ARG A 269 16.65 -13.57 0.35
N ASP A 270 17.69 -13.92 -0.41
CA ASP A 270 19.05 -13.38 -0.21
C ASP A 270 19.14 -11.89 -0.60
N TYR A 271 18.10 -11.31 -1.20
CA TYR A 271 18.00 -9.88 -1.45
C TYR A 271 17.94 -9.07 -0.14
N ILE A 272 17.52 -9.73 0.94
CA ILE A 272 17.36 -9.16 2.27
C ILE A 272 18.59 -9.50 3.11
N GLN A 273 19.27 -8.47 3.61
CA GLN A 273 20.37 -8.64 4.56
C GLN A 273 19.85 -8.95 5.96
N ARG A 274 18.80 -8.24 6.38
CA ARG A 274 18.18 -8.38 7.70
C ARG A 274 16.71 -7.98 7.63
N SER A 275 15.86 -8.65 8.40
CA SER A 275 14.45 -8.30 8.56
C SER A 275 14.10 -8.37 10.05
N ASP A 276 13.85 -7.22 10.64
CA ASP A 276 13.56 -7.08 12.06
C ASP A 276 12.06 -6.82 12.22
N SER A 277 11.34 -7.66 12.98
CA SER A 277 9.94 -7.39 13.31
C SER A 277 9.84 -6.20 14.26
N VAL A 278 8.87 -5.31 14.04
CA VAL A 278 8.58 -4.22 14.96
C VAL A 278 7.81 -4.79 16.15
N ALA A 279 8.29 -4.52 17.36
CA ALA A 279 7.64 -4.98 18.59
C ALA A 279 6.40 -4.11 18.88
N MET A 280 5.29 -4.76 19.20
CA MET A 280 4.04 -4.11 19.54
C MET A 280 3.78 -4.17 21.04
N ASP A 281 3.32 -3.06 21.61
CA ASP A 281 2.75 -3.02 22.95
C ASP A 281 1.22 -3.08 22.83
N ASP A 282 0.62 -4.16 23.31
CA ASP A 282 -0.81 -4.41 23.19
C ASP A 282 -1.65 -3.32 23.88
N GLN A 283 -1.20 -2.83 25.04
CA GLN A 283 -1.94 -1.82 25.79
C GLN A 283 -1.86 -0.47 25.08
N GLN A 284 -0.66 -0.08 24.64
CA GLN A 284 -0.46 1.13 23.85
C GLN A 284 -1.27 1.08 22.55
N THR A 285 -1.26 -0.07 21.86
CA THR A 285 -2.02 -0.27 20.62
C THR A 285 -3.52 -0.08 20.84
N LYS A 286 -4.06 -0.61 21.95
CA LYS A 286 -5.46 -0.41 22.32
C LYS A 286 -5.75 1.04 22.71
N ASP A 287 -4.87 1.69 23.45
CA ASP A 287 -5.05 3.07 23.92
C ASP A 287 -5.01 4.07 22.76
N TRP A 288 -4.07 3.86 21.83
CA TRP A 288 -3.88 4.67 20.64
C TRP A 288 -4.82 4.28 19.49
N ARG A 289 -5.47 3.11 19.61
CA ARG A 289 -6.37 2.53 18.59
C ARG A 289 -5.67 2.28 17.26
N ALA A 290 -4.35 2.14 17.34
CA ALA A 290 -3.44 1.87 16.25
C ALA A 290 -2.07 1.49 16.83
N SER A 291 -1.34 0.68 16.08
CA SER A 291 0.07 0.38 16.32
C SER A 291 0.94 1.50 15.74
N HIS A 292 1.73 2.17 16.59
CA HIS A 292 2.53 3.32 16.17
C HIS A 292 3.95 2.93 15.72
N ILE A 293 4.42 3.54 14.64
CA ILE A 293 5.79 3.43 14.12
C ILE A 293 6.30 4.84 13.79
N ASP A 294 7.53 5.15 14.17
CA ASP A 294 8.18 6.40 13.78
C ASP A 294 9.46 6.14 12.99
N ILE A 295 9.37 6.18 11.66
CA ILE A 295 10.51 6.01 10.75
C ILE A 295 11.14 7.34 10.33
N SER A 296 10.63 8.47 10.83
CA SER A 296 11.19 9.80 10.60
C SER A 296 12.57 9.96 11.27
N SER A 297 13.28 11.02 10.93
CA SER A 297 14.61 11.32 11.46
C SER A 297 14.55 11.49 12.98
N GLY A 298 15.23 10.62 13.72
CA GLY A 298 15.25 10.63 15.19
C GLY A 298 14.12 9.83 15.84
N GLY A 299 13.25 9.20 15.04
CA GLY A 299 12.26 8.24 15.51
C GLY A 299 12.89 6.91 15.96
N GLN A 300 12.18 6.15 16.78
CA GLN A 300 12.66 4.86 17.30
C GLN A 300 12.93 3.84 16.18
N ASP A 301 12.19 3.93 15.08
CA ASP A 301 12.24 2.99 13.97
C ASP A 301 12.93 3.57 12.74
N THR A 302 13.64 4.70 12.87
CA THR A 302 14.33 5.43 11.79
C THR A 302 14.94 4.47 10.77
N ILE A 303 14.66 4.73 9.49
CA ILE A 303 15.19 3.98 8.35
C ILE A 303 16.23 4.78 7.59
N LEU A 304 17.19 4.07 6.98
CA LEU A 304 18.09 4.64 5.99
C LEU A 304 17.48 4.52 4.59
N PHE A 305 16.89 5.60 4.11
CA PHE A 305 16.25 5.69 2.78
C PHE A 305 17.18 5.16 1.66
N GLY A 306 16.66 4.28 0.80
CA GLY A 306 17.41 3.60 -0.27
C GLY A 306 18.26 2.40 0.18
N ARG A 307 18.25 2.08 1.48
CA ARG A 307 18.88 0.88 2.08
C ARG A 307 17.93 0.07 2.93
N GLU A 308 16.97 0.73 3.55
CA GLU A 308 15.97 0.13 4.42
C GLU A 308 14.57 0.57 3.98
N THR A 309 13.61 -0.35 4.14
CA THR A 309 12.20 -0.14 3.83
C THR A 309 11.38 -0.65 5.02
N MET A 310 10.40 0.14 5.45
CA MET A 310 9.39 -0.34 6.40
C MET A 310 8.32 -1.09 5.63
N MET A 311 8.05 -2.33 6.02
CA MET A 311 7.05 -3.22 5.41
C MET A 311 5.90 -3.37 6.39
N VAL A 312 4.66 -3.09 5.97
CA VAL A 312 3.49 -3.13 6.85
C VAL A 312 2.38 -3.95 6.20
N ASN A 313 2.02 -5.06 6.84
CA ASN A 313 0.77 -5.76 6.55
C ASN A 313 -0.31 -5.18 7.48
N ALA A 314 -1.23 -4.43 6.89
CA ALA A 314 -2.24 -3.64 7.58
C ALA A 314 -3.64 -4.28 7.56
N SER A 315 -3.71 -5.60 7.36
CA SER A 315 -4.98 -6.35 7.45
C SER A 315 -5.69 -6.01 8.77
N ILE A 316 -6.97 -5.64 8.67
CA ILE A 316 -7.84 -5.39 9.82
C ILE A 316 -8.58 -6.67 10.23
N MET A 317 -8.91 -7.53 9.27
CA MET A 317 -9.53 -8.82 9.56
C MET A 317 -8.57 -9.79 10.19
N SER A 318 -9.01 -10.40 11.29
CA SER A 318 -8.38 -11.58 11.85
C SER A 318 -8.66 -12.83 11.00
N LEU A 319 -8.03 -13.93 11.39
CA LEU A 319 -8.28 -15.26 10.81
C LEU A 319 -9.71 -15.76 10.94
N THR A 320 -10.48 -15.20 11.88
CA THR A 320 -11.90 -15.50 12.08
C THR A 320 -12.81 -14.47 11.43
N TYR A 321 -12.27 -13.65 10.52
CA TYR A 321 -12.97 -12.55 9.83
C TYR A 321 -13.66 -11.62 10.82
N LYS A 322 -12.93 -11.24 11.86
CA LYS A 322 -13.33 -10.19 12.81
C LYS A 322 -12.39 -8.99 12.65
N PRO A 323 -12.90 -7.75 12.60
CA PRO A 323 -12.07 -6.57 12.42
C PRO A 323 -11.35 -6.18 13.72
N PHE A 324 -10.48 -7.06 14.20
CA PHE A 324 -9.85 -6.96 15.52
C PHE A 324 -8.37 -6.59 15.46
N GLN A 325 -7.74 -6.66 14.30
CA GLN A 325 -6.36 -6.25 14.14
C GLN A 325 -6.25 -4.71 14.17
N ALA A 326 -5.06 -4.23 14.50
CA ALA A 326 -4.83 -2.81 14.67
C ALA A 326 -4.53 -2.12 13.34
N PRO A 327 -5.07 -0.91 13.11
CA PRO A 327 -4.51 0.03 12.14
C PRO A 327 -3.06 0.35 12.48
N TRP A 328 -2.30 0.81 11.49
CA TRP A 328 -0.93 1.29 11.70
C TRP A 328 -0.86 2.80 11.58
N LEU A 329 -0.34 3.46 12.61
CA LEU A 329 -0.09 4.90 12.62
C LEU A 329 1.41 5.12 12.42
N LEU A 330 1.81 5.69 11.29
CA LEU A 330 3.21 5.70 10.87
C LEU A 330 3.67 7.11 10.51
N ASP A 331 4.75 7.58 11.14
CA ASP A 331 5.34 8.89 10.85
C ASP A 331 6.55 8.78 9.90
N ILE A 332 6.56 9.55 8.81
CA ILE A 332 7.61 9.58 7.78
C ILE A 332 8.08 11.02 7.53
N ASP A 333 9.38 11.21 7.31
CA ASP A 333 9.89 12.45 6.71
C ASP A 333 9.75 12.42 5.18
N LEU A 334 8.90 13.30 4.66
CA LEU A 334 8.72 13.52 3.22
C LEU A 334 9.39 14.82 2.79
N GLU A 335 9.82 14.90 1.54
CA GLU A 335 10.39 16.13 0.99
C GLU A 335 9.32 17.21 0.87
N LYS A 336 9.67 18.47 1.16
CA LYS A 336 8.78 19.60 0.93
C LYS A 336 8.55 19.80 -0.58
N ALA A 337 7.29 20.04 -0.96
CA ALA A 337 6.95 20.36 -2.34
C ALA A 337 7.61 21.66 -2.82
N SER A 338 8.05 21.69 -4.07
CA SER A 338 8.52 22.93 -4.69
C SER A 338 7.34 23.85 -5.03
N VAL A 339 7.61 25.16 -5.14
CA VAL A 339 6.57 26.17 -5.47
C VAL A 339 5.86 25.86 -6.79
N LEU A 340 6.57 25.27 -7.78
CA LEU A 340 5.99 24.91 -9.07
C LEU A 340 5.04 23.71 -8.98
N GLN A 341 5.35 22.71 -8.14
CA GLN A 341 4.52 21.53 -7.92
C GLN A 341 3.22 21.88 -7.18
N ALA A 342 3.29 22.79 -6.20
CA ALA A 342 2.11 23.25 -5.47
C ALA A 342 1.10 23.99 -6.37
N VAL A 343 1.55 24.59 -7.47
CA VAL A 343 0.69 25.33 -8.41
C VAL A 343 0.08 24.42 -9.49
N SER A 344 0.78 23.36 -9.91
CA SER A 344 0.27 22.46 -10.96
C SER A 344 -0.88 21.55 -10.52
N GLU A 345 -0.96 21.20 -9.22
CA GLU A 345 -2.04 20.36 -8.69
C GLU A 345 -3.30 21.16 -8.26
N GLN A 346 -3.24 22.48 -8.19
CA GLN A 346 -4.39 23.34 -7.84
C GLN A 346 -5.27 23.74 -9.03
N LEU A 347 -4.91 23.34 -10.25
CA LEU A 347 -5.71 23.56 -11.44
C LEU A 347 -6.63 22.33 -11.66
N PRO A 348 -7.97 22.49 -11.64
CA PRO A 348 -8.85 21.38 -11.95
C PRO A 348 -8.65 20.96 -13.41
N VAL A 349 -8.56 19.64 -13.64
CA VAL A 349 -8.67 19.02 -14.97
C VAL A 349 -10.11 19.09 -15.46
#